data_AF-A0A553KV28-F1
#
_entry.id   AF-A0A553KV28-F1
#
_cell.length_a   1.000
_cell.length_b   1.000
_cell.length_c   1.000
_cell.angle_alpha   90.00
_cell.angle_beta   90.00
_cell.angle_gamma   90.00
#
_symmetry.space_group_name_H-M   'P 1'
#
loop_
_entity.id
_entity.type
_entity.pdbx_description
1 polymer ?
#
loop_
_entity_poly.entity_id
_entity_poly.type
_entity_poly.pdbx_seq_one_letter_code
_entity_poly.pdbx_strand_id
1 'polypeptide(L)'
;QYSSGGKTVLRGISKRGSPYLRSLLIHGARAVLQYCPGKTDRLSVWAESLKARTCYNKACVALANKLARIAWVVMAKEQTYQAI
;
A
#
# COMPACT_ATOMS: atom_id res chain seq x y z
N GLN A 1 1.57 -7.42 19.57
CA GLN A 1 1.56 -8.08 18.25
C GLN A 1 0.62 -9.28 18.36
N TYR A 2 -0.23 -9.56 17.35
CA TYR A 2 -1.09 -10.75 17.34
C TYR A 2 -0.54 -11.74 16.31
N SER A 3 0.45 -12.51 16.73
CA SER A 3 0.98 -13.64 15.98
C SER A 3 0.47 -14.90 16.69
N SER A 4 -0.64 -15.47 16.24
CA SER A 4 -1.13 -16.75 16.76
C SER A 4 -0.50 -17.87 15.93
N GLY A 5 0.34 -18.71 16.54
CA GLY A 5 0.90 -19.91 15.90
C GLY A 5 2.15 -19.71 15.04
N GLY A 6 3.01 -18.73 15.35
CA GLY A 6 4.33 -18.59 14.70
C GLY A 6 4.33 -18.09 13.26
N LYS A 7 3.17 -17.76 12.68
CA LYS A 7 3.05 -17.21 11.33
C LYS A 7 2.83 -15.70 11.38
N THR A 8 3.83 -14.93 10.97
CA THR A 8 3.72 -13.47 10.84
C THR A 8 2.81 -13.11 9.66
N VAL A 9 1.51 -12.94 9.93
CA VAL A 9 0.55 -12.48 8.92
C VAL A 9 0.58 -10.96 8.85
N LEU A 10 1.08 -10.48 7.72
CA LEU A 10 1.11 -9.07 7.35
C LEU A 10 -0.31 -8.57 7.02
N ARG A 11 -1.10 -8.24 8.05
CA ARG A 11 -2.48 -7.71 7.94
C ARG A 11 -2.56 -6.36 7.20
N GLY A 12 -3.78 -5.90 6.92
CA GLY A 12 -4.04 -4.60 6.28
C GLY A 12 -3.69 -3.39 7.17
N ILE A 13 -3.99 -2.18 6.68
CA ILE A 13 -3.79 -0.96 7.46
C ILE A 13 -4.57 -1.02 8.77
N SER A 14 -3.87 -0.86 9.89
CA SER A 14 -4.48 -0.82 11.22
C SER A 14 -5.36 0.42 11.41
N LYS A 15 -6.43 0.28 12.20
CA LYS A 15 -7.20 1.42 12.72
C LYS A 15 -6.45 2.17 13.84
N ARG A 16 -5.37 1.59 14.37
CA ARG A 16 -4.51 2.20 15.40
C ARG A 16 -3.59 3.26 14.77
N GLY A 17 -3.24 4.31 15.53
CA GLY A 17 -2.46 5.45 15.04
C GLY A 17 -3.33 6.55 14.42
N SER A 18 -2.70 7.50 13.70
CA SER A 18 -3.36 8.69 13.16
C SER A 18 -4.40 8.36 12.08
N PRO A 19 -5.70 8.71 12.27
CA PRO A 19 -6.71 8.58 11.23
C PRO A 19 -6.44 9.47 10.01
N TYR A 20 -5.84 10.64 10.24
CA TYR A 20 -5.52 11.59 9.18
C TYR A 20 -4.48 11.03 8.20
N LEU A 21 -3.41 10.44 8.71
CA LEU A 21 -2.38 9.82 7.87
C LEU A 21 -2.95 8.66 7.04
N ARG A 22 -3.85 7.86 7.64
CA ARG A 22 -4.56 6.81 6.91
C ARG A 22 -5.41 7.38 5.78
N SER A 23 -6.14 8.47 6.02
CA SER A 23 -6.93 9.14 4.98
C SER A 23 -6.03 9.62 3.83
N LEU A 24 -4.91 10.29 4.13
CA LEU A 24 -3.96 10.74 3.12
C LEU A 24 -3.41 9.59 2.27
N LEU A 25 -3.02 8.48 2.89
CA LEU A 25 -2.53 7.29 2.17
C LEU A 25 -3.61 6.69 1.25
N ILE A 26 -4.87 6.68 1.69
CA ILE A 26 -5.99 6.19 0.88
C ILE A 26 -6.27 7.13 -0.29
N HIS A 27 -6.25 8.45 -0.09
CA HIS A 27 -6.40 9.42 -1.17
C HIS A 27 -5.26 9.32 -2.20
N GLY A 28 -4.01 9.21 -1.73
CA GLY A 28 -2.85 8.99 -2.60
C GLY A 28 -2.96 7.69 -3.40
N ALA A 29 -3.34 6.58 -2.75
CA ALA A 29 -3.57 5.32 -3.44
C ALA A 29 -4.68 5.39 -4.49
N ARG A 30 -5.76 6.14 -4.21
CA ARG A 30 -6.85 6.38 -5.16
C ARG A 30 -6.35 7.10 -6.41
N ALA A 31 -5.57 8.16 -6.23
CA ALA A 31 -4.94 8.89 -7.34
C ALA A 31 -4.03 7.96 -8.15
N VAL A 32 -3.16 7.18 -7.50
CA VAL A 32 -2.28 6.22 -8.20
C VAL A 32 -3.09 5.21 -9.01
N LEU A 33 -4.16 4.62 -8.46
CA LEU A 33 -5.00 3.67 -9.20
C LEU A 33 -5.76 4.26 -10.38
N GLN A 34 -6.05 5.56 -10.33
CA GLN A 34 -6.67 6.29 -11.43
C GLN A 34 -5.67 6.51 -12.58
N TYR A 35 -4.41 6.77 -12.27
CA TYR A 35 -3.35 7.06 -13.25
C TYR A 35 -2.37 5.91 -13.50
N CYS A 36 -2.62 4.71 -12.97
CA CYS A 36 -1.82 3.51 -13.24
C CYS A 36 -1.98 2.91 -14.64
N PRO A 37 -3.15 3.00 -15.32
CA PRO A 37 -3.30 2.39 -16.64
C PRO A 37 -2.27 2.92 -17.65
N GLY A 38 -1.63 2.01 -18.38
CA GLY A 38 -0.61 2.35 -19.38
C GLY A 38 0.79 2.64 -18.83
N LYS A 39 1.00 2.54 -17.51
CA LYS A 39 2.33 2.63 -16.91
C LYS A 39 3.04 1.28 -16.86
N THR A 40 4.33 1.29 -17.10
CA THR A 40 5.19 0.09 -17.13
C THR A 40 5.94 -0.16 -15.82
N ASP A 41 5.86 0.73 -14.84
CA ASP A 41 6.50 0.54 -13.55
C ASP A 41 5.85 -0.62 -12.78
N ARG A 42 6.66 -1.40 -12.04
CA ARG A 42 6.18 -2.65 -11.42
C ARG A 42 5.10 -2.40 -10.38
N LEU A 43 5.11 -1.24 -9.73
CA LEU A 43 4.07 -0.89 -8.76
C LEU A 43 2.73 -0.65 -9.46
N SER A 44 2.72 0.10 -10.56
CA SER A 44 1.53 0.35 -11.37
C SER A 44 0.98 -0.92 -12.01
N VAL A 45 1.84 -1.77 -12.58
CA VAL A 45 1.43 -3.08 -13.13
C VAL A 45 0.82 -3.97 -12.04
N TRP A 46 1.42 -4.01 -10.86
CA TRP A 46 0.87 -4.73 -9.72
C TRP A 46 -0.47 -4.14 -9.26
N ALA A 47 -0.58 -2.81 -9.19
CA ALA A 47 -1.79 -2.12 -8.75
C ALA A 47 -2.94 -2.31 -9.76
N GLU A 48 -2.64 -2.29 -11.06
CA GLU A 48 -3.59 -2.54 -12.13
C GLU A 48 -4.09 -3.99 -12.13
N SER A 49 -3.18 -4.97 -12.03
CA SER A 49 -3.59 -6.38 -11.90
C SER A 49 -4.41 -6.64 -10.64
N LEU A 50 -4.11 -5.94 -9.53
CA LEU A 50 -4.90 -6.00 -8.31
C LEU A 50 -6.29 -5.36 -8.47
N LYS A 51 -6.38 -4.24 -9.19
CA LYS A 51 -7.65 -3.60 -9.56
C LYS A 51 -8.48 -4.50 -10.45
N ALA A 52 -7.87 -5.27 -11.36
CA ALA A 52 -8.58 -6.18 -12.25
C ALA A 52 -9.19 -7.39 -11.50
N ARG A 53 -8.49 -7.94 -10.50
CA ARG A 53 -8.92 -9.13 -9.75
C ARG A 53 -9.76 -8.84 -8.49
N THR A 54 -9.96 -7.56 -8.14
CA THR A 54 -10.68 -7.16 -6.92
C THR A 54 -11.56 -5.93 -7.18
N CYS A 55 -12.40 -5.53 -6.21
CA CYS A 55 -13.11 -4.26 -6.34
C CYS A 55 -12.19 -3.06 -6.05
N TYR A 56 -12.51 -1.91 -6.65
CA TYR A 56 -11.70 -0.69 -6.58
C TYR A 56 -11.27 -0.28 -5.16
N ASN A 57 -12.21 -0.32 -4.20
CA ASN A 57 -11.90 0.05 -2.81
C ASN A 57 -10.95 -0.94 -2.13
N LYS A 58 -11.02 -2.24 -2.44
CA LYS A 58 -10.08 -3.25 -1.91
C LYS A 58 -8.69 -3.02 -2.50
N ALA A 59 -8.59 -2.78 -3.80
CA ALA A 59 -7.32 -2.43 -4.45
C ALA A 59 -6.71 -1.16 -3.83
N CYS A 60 -7.52 -0.13 -3.57
CA CYS A 60 -7.07 1.13 -2.98
C CYS A 60 -6.49 0.93 -1.58
N VAL A 61 -7.19 0.21 -0.69
CA VAL A 61 -6.70 -0.08 0.67
C VAL A 61 -5.42 -0.91 0.64
N ALA A 62 -5.33 -1.89 -0.26
CA ALA A 62 -4.16 -2.73 -0.41
C ALA A 62 -2.95 -1.96 -0.94
N LEU A 63 -3.14 -1.07 -1.92
CA LEU A 63 -2.09 -0.18 -2.41
C LEU A 63 -1.62 0.79 -1.32
N ALA A 64 -2.53 1.41 -0.58
CA ALA A 64 -2.20 2.25 0.56
C ALA A 64 -1.36 1.49 1.60
N ASN A 65 -1.70 0.22 1.88
CA ASN A 65 -0.92 -0.61 2.80
C ASN A 65 0.50 -0.89 2.28
N LYS A 66 0.65 -1.09 0.96
CA LYS A 66 1.96 -1.29 0.33
C LYS A 66 2.81 -0.02 0.40
N LEU A 67 2.23 1.14 0.10
CA LEU A 67 2.90 2.44 0.20
C LEU A 67 3.32 2.76 1.65
N ALA A 68 2.45 2.49 2.63
CA ALA A 68 2.78 2.69 4.04
C ALA A 68 4.00 1.86 4.48
N ARG A 69 4.11 0.62 3.99
CA ARG A 69 5.27 -0.25 4.29
C ARG A 69 6.55 0.23 3.62
N ILE A 70 6.47 0.68 2.37
CA ILE A 70 7.62 1.27 1.67
C ILE A 70 8.11 2.49 2.44
N ALA A 71 7.21 3.42 2.79
CA ALA A 71 7.55 4.60 3.58
C ALA A 71 8.16 4.24 4.93
N TRP A 72 7.60 3.23 5.62
CA TRP A 72 8.17 2.75 6.88
C TRP A 72 9.59 2.23 6.72
N VAL A 73 9.89 1.41 5.70
CA VAL A 73 11.25 0.91 5.46
C VAL A 73 12.22 2.04 5.14
N VAL A 74 11.81 2.99 4.29
CA VAL A 74 12.59 4.18 3.91
C VAL A 74 12.95 4.99 5.16
N MET A 75 11.98 5.30 6.02
CA MET A 75 12.20 6.05 7.26
C MET A 75 13.01 5.26 8.28
N ALA A 76 12.68 3.99 8.51
CA ALA A 76 13.31 3.18 9.56
C ALA A 76 14.74 2.79 9.25
N LYS A 77 15.12 2.75 7.96
CA LYS A 77 16.48 2.46 7.52
C LYS A 77 17.27 3.72 7.13
N GLU A 78 16.65 4.89 7.19
CA GLU A 78 17.23 6.16 6.72
C GLU A 78 17.78 6.06 5.28
N GLN A 79 17.08 5.29 4.44
CA GLN A 79 17.49 5.03 3.06
C GLN A 79 16.67 5.86 2.08
N THR A 80 17.30 6.34 1.02
CA THR A 80 16.60 6.99 -0.09
C THR A 80 15.62 6.01 -0.75
N TYR A 81 14.44 6.50 -1.14
CA TYR A 81 13.46 5.68 -1.85
C TYR A 81 14.06 5.12 -3.16
N GLN A 82 13.97 3.80 -3.30
CA GLN A 82 14.34 3.08 -4.51
C GLN A 82 13.06 2.58 -5.19
N ALA A 83 12.86 2.97 -6.45
CA ALA A 83 11.72 2.51 -7.22
C ALA A 83 11.78 0.97 -7.37
N ILE A 84 10.62 0.32 -7.22
CA ILE A 84 10.51 -1.15 -7.25
C ILE A 84 10.45 -1.64 -8.68
#